data_AF-A0A915YXV5-F1
#
_entry.id   AF-A0A915YXV5-F1
#
_cell.length_a   1.000
_cell.length_b   1.000
_cell.length_c   1.000
_cell.angle_alpha   90.00
_cell.angle_beta   90.00
_cell.angle_gamma   90.00
#
_symmetry.space_group_name_H-M   'P 1'
#
loop_
_entity.id
_entity.type
_entity.pdbx_description
1 polymer ?
#
loop_
_entity_poly.entity_id
_entity_poly.type
_entity_poly.pdbx_seq_one_letter_code
_entity_poly.pdbx_strand_id
1 'polypeptide(L)'
;MSEENTIQISDDVNEIVSHNSRDPHHAHNGKQISLVLLSPNGTYIVTYSEDDKSIEGWIVDNSKLILDSQVNVPEESKNIFMIKVNDSKIVCFLCKRNHEVCIEIFQISNEHRPFKLNPKLKKWQPTIFFQKNGNLVINTSFKILIYSPHDEINDELILMSSCEISNNKGNFIDEDNNVWAISSNYLFHWDLETSRLKFSYSLGFMATHSKTNNKLTVMSKGNYILVKHYDEIAIFSKGVHFPIRNIRLINSDMKIELCEVQNNVYLLAFNSPEKYTINIIYDITDIYDRTDIYDITDTNKQPVDASRIFNDENSENDSKNKFILCEYNSGSKKAFGLVDGKISCINLSDLNWHDFYESHKGEDDFICWNNYLCQTAFEKNYCNDTLAFPDMESIRSLFSKEHKNIQQINFDNQKYKWRISRTTNKLLVYTNEKVKLCSINIFKKQNSSKFQELKWKILNNNALALLDNKTIKIFEYNNNKESIKIQYKFRRNSGLKVKEFSGPILPIMSDFLN
;
A
#
# COMPACT_ATOMS: atom_id res chain seq x y z
N MET A 1 74.21 25.72 39.48
CA MET A 1 73.30 25.86 38.33
C MET A 1 72.54 24.55 38.18
N SER A 2 71.35 24.53 38.75
CA SER A 2 70.35 23.48 38.62
C SER A 2 69.03 24.19 38.89
N GLU A 3 68.29 24.53 37.83
CA GLU A 3 66.96 25.13 37.95
C GLU A 3 65.93 24.04 37.67
N GLU A 4 65.08 23.84 38.67
CA GLU A 4 63.88 23.02 38.62
C GLU A 4 62.69 23.85 38.14
N ASN A 5 61.88 23.23 37.28
CA ASN A 5 60.43 23.28 37.13
C ASN A 5 59.67 24.63 37.25
N THR A 6 58.86 24.93 36.21
CA THR A 6 57.39 24.77 36.29
C THR A 6 56.75 24.91 34.92
N ILE A 7 56.02 23.88 34.46
CA ILE A 7 55.06 23.98 33.36
C ILE A 7 53.69 24.16 34.00
N GLN A 8 53.06 25.32 33.79
CA GLN A 8 51.66 25.54 34.13
C GLN A 8 50.77 24.75 33.16
N ILE A 9 50.03 23.78 33.69
CA ILE A 9 48.87 23.20 33.02
C ILE A 9 47.69 24.08 33.42
N SER A 10 47.11 24.78 32.44
CA SER A 10 45.84 25.48 32.62
C SER A 10 44.71 24.46 32.61
N ASP A 11 44.11 24.22 33.77
CA ASP A 11 42.83 23.52 33.89
C ASP A 11 41.72 24.44 33.34
N ASP A 12 41.50 24.42 32.03
CA ASP A 12 40.23 24.85 31.45
C ASP A 12 39.20 23.76 31.78
N VAL A 13 38.61 23.90 32.96
CA VAL A 13 37.36 23.24 33.32
C VAL A 13 36.34 23.66 32.27
N ASN A 14 36.09 22.77 31.30
CA ASN A 14 34.92 22.86 30.44
C ASN A 14 33.70 22.95 31.35
N GLU A 15 33.19 24.16 31.51
CA GLU A 15 31.88 24.42 32.09
C GLU A 15 30.90 23.53 31.35
N ILE A 16 30.39 22.50 32.03
CA ILE A 16 29.25 21.73 31.58
C ILE A 16 28.11 22.75 31.58
N VAL A 17 27.89 23.40 30.44
CA VAL A 17 26.70 24.21 30.21
C VAL A 17 25.55 23.24 30.31
N SER A 18 24.92 23.19 31.48
CA SER A 18 23.66 22.50 31.67
C SER A 18 22.69 23.10 30.66
N HIS A 19 22.33 22.35 29.63
CA HIS A 19 21.27 22.73 28.72
C HIS A 19 20.02 22.97 29.57
N ASN A 20 19.64 24.23 29.71
CA ASN A 20 18.34 24.62 30.25
C ASN A 20 17.27 23.74 29.60
N SER A 21 16.35 23.19 30.39
CA SER A 21 15.22 22.42 29.86
C SER A 21 14.52 23.26 28.80
N ARG A 22 14.66 22.87 27.53
CA ARG A 22 14.10 23.61 26.41
C ARG A 22 12.58 23.58 26.52
N ASP A 23 11.96 24.71 26.23
CA ASP A 23 10.51 24.84 26.26
C ASP A 23 9.90 23.99 25.12
N PRO A 24 9.13 22.92 25.43
CA PRO A 24 8.47 22.11 24.42
C PRO A 24 7.47 22.91 23.57
N HIS A 25 7.04 24.09 24.02
CA HIS A 25 6.18 24.98 23.24
C HIS A 25 6.91 25.73 22.11
N HIS A 26 8.24 25.65 22.06
CA HIS A 26 9.09 26.27 21.03
C HIS A 26 9.85 25.21 20.22
N ALA A 27 9.19 24.10 19.91
CA ALA A 27 9.68 23.07 18.99
C ALA A 27 10.25 23.69 17.70
N HIS A 28 11.34 23.12 17.20
CA HIS A 28 12.06 23.58 16.01
C HIS A 28 12.40 25.08 16.05
N ASN A 29 12.77 25.61 17.21
CA ASN A 29 13.02 27.04 17.43
C ASN A 29 11.83 27.93 17.01
N GLY A 30 10.61 27.43 17.16
CA GLY A 30 9.37 28.09 16.73
C GLY A 30 9.10 28.02 15.22
N LYS A 31 9.81 27.17 14.48
CA LYS A 31 9.54 26.91 13.05
C LYS A 31 8.42 25.89 12.86
N GLN A 32 7.83 25.90 11.67
CA GLN A 32 6.69 25.05 11.35
C GLN A 32 7.10 23.58 11.26
N ILE A 33 6.41 22.73 12.03
CA ILE A 33 6.51 21.27 11.89
C ILE A 33 5.99 20.88 10.51
N SER A 34 6.86 20.24 9.72
CA SER A 34 6.57 19.81 8.35
C SER A 34 6.20 18.33 8.29
N LEU A 35 6.70 17.50 9.22
CA LEU A 35 6.40 16.07 9.33
C LEU A 35 6.32 15.64 10.79
N VAL A 36 5.40 14.71 11.06
CA VAL A 36 5.29 13.96 12.31
C VAL A 36 5.40 12.48 11.95
N LEU A 37 6.28 11.75 12.64
CA LEU A 37 6.61 10.36 12.35
C LEU A 37 6.59 9.57 13.65
N LEU A 38 5.90 8.44 13.62
CA LEU A 38 5.71 7.58 14.77
C LEU A 38 6.60 6.32 14.69
N SER A 39 7.14 5.91 15.84
CA SER A 39 7.80 4.61 15.98
C SER A 39 6.81 3.43 15.88
N PRO A 40 7.22 2.22 15.50
CA PRO A 40 6.32 1.09 15.31
C PRO A 40 5.43 0.75 16.53
N ASN A 41 5.97 0.84 17.75
CA ASN A 41 5.18 0.58 18.96
C ASN A 41 4.51 1.85 19.53
N GLY A 42 4.69 3.00 18.87
CA GLY A 42 4.06 4.26 19.26
C GLY A 42 4.57 4.84 20.58
N THR A 43 5.76 4.45 21.03
CA THR A 43 6.37 4.96 22.27
C THR A 43 7.25 6.18 22.03
N TYR A 44 7.58 6.49 20.77
CA TYR A 44 8.46 7.60 20.41
C TYR A 44 8.00 8.29 19.13
N ILE A 45 8.13 9.62 19.09
CA ILE A 45 7.77 10.45 17.93
C ILE A 45 8.97 11.24 17.49
N VAL A 46 9.08 11.45 16.19
CA VAL A 46 9.98 12.42 15.59
C VAL A 46 9.18 13.47 14.84
N THR A 47 9.51 14.73 15.09
CA THR A 47 9.06 15.86 14.27
C THR A 47 10.22 16.39 13.44
N TYR A 48 9.91 16.87 12.24
CA TYR A 48 10.89 17.49 11.34
C TYR A 48 10.34 18.83 10.84
N SER A 49 11.19 19.84 10.85
CA SER A 49 10.92 21.16 10.27
C SER A 49 11.80 21.36 9.04
N GLU A 50 11.16 21.67 7.92
CA GLU A 50 11.87 21.94 6.69
C GLU A 50 12.59 23.30 6.70
N ASP A 51 12.06 24.27 7.46
CA ASP A 51 12.55 25.65 7.48
C ASP A 51 13.94 25.76 8.14
N ASP A 52 14.17 25.00 9.21
CA ASP A 52 15.45 24.97 9.94
C ASP A 52 16.19 23.63 9.86
N LYS A 53 15.64 22.66 9.11
CA LYS A 53 16.22 21.32 8.92
C LYS A 53 16.50 20.59 10.23
N SER A 54 15.74 20.88 11.29
CA SER A 54 15.92 20.21 12.58
C SER A 54 14.97 19.02 12.74
N ILE A 55 15.47 17.99 13.42
CA ILE A 55 14.74 16.79 13.81
C ILE A 55 14.64 16.79 15.34
N GLU A 56 13.43 16.70 15.87
CA GLU A 56 13.19 16.66 17.31
C GLU A 56 12.51 15.36 17.70
N GLY A 57 12.95 14.79 18.82
CA GLY A 57 12.44 13.56 19.37
C GLY A 57 11.56 13.78 20.60
N TRP A 58 10.49 13.01 20.71
CA TRP A 58 9.51 13.12 21.78
C TRP A 58 9.19 11.75 22.38
N ILE A 59 9.32 11.64 23.70
CA ILE A 59 8.88 10.47 24.46
C ILE A 59 7.38 10.56 24.68
N VAL A 60 6.67 9.47 24.41
CA VAL A 60 5.23 9.34 24.63
C VAL A 60 4.99 8.67 25.98
N ASP A 61 4.70 9.45 27.02
CA ASP A 61 4.38 8.94 28.36
C ASP A 61 2.94 9.29 28.74
N ASN A 62 2.07 8.29 28.88
CA ASN A 62 0.67 8.48 29.32
C ASN A 62 -0.09 9.61 28.58
N SER A 63 0.14 9.72 27.26
CA SER A 63 -0.41 10.75 26.37
C SER A 63 0.11 12.18 26.60
N LYS A 64 1.16 12.32 27.41
CA LYS A 64 2.01 13.50 27.45
C LYS A 64 3.20 13.30 26.52
N LEU A 65 3.58 14.38 25.85
CA LEU A 65 4.76 14.44 25.00
C LEU A 65 5.87 15.14 25.78
N ILE A 66 6.98 14.44 25.98
CA ILE A 66 8.16 14.97 26.66
C ILE A 66 9.24 15.15 25.59
N LEU A 67 9.70 16.38 25.39
CA LEU A 67 10.81 16.67 24.48
C LEU A 67 12.07 15.97 25.01
N ASP A 68 12.66 15.10 24.19
CA ASP A 68 13.81 14.28 24.55
C ASP A 68 15.12 14.95 24.14
N SER A 69 15.33 15.10 22.84
CA SER A 69 16.50 15.78 22.27
C SER A 69 16.22 16.31 20.86
N GLN A 70 17.03 17.25 20.41
CA GLN A 70 17.02 17.81 19.07
C GLN A 70 18.35 17.50 18.37
N VAL A 71 18.26 17.08 17.12
CA VAL A 71 19.42 16.89 16.24
C VAL A 71 19.20 17.70 14.96
N ASN A 72 20.19 18.52 14.60
CA ASN A 72 20.16 19.20 13.30
C ASN A 72 20.62 18.24 12.21
N VAL A 73 19.87 18.20 11.11
CA VAL A 73 20.30 17.44 9.92
C VAL A 73 21.56 18.09 9.36
N PRO A 74 22.60 17.32 8.98
CA PRO A 74 23.79 17.89 8.37
C PRO A 74 23.46 18.76 7.15
N GLU A 75 24.02 19.96 7.04
CA GLU A 75 23.75 20.92 5.94
C GLU A 75 23.97 20.32 4.54
N GLU A 76 24.84 19.32 4.44
CA GLU A 76 25.20 18.64 3.20
C GLU A 76 24.06 17.73 2.67
N SER A 77 23.08 17.40 3.51
CA SER A 77 21.92 16.58 3.16
C SER A 77 20.88 17.43 2.43
N LYS A 78 21.08 17.60 1.12
CA LYS A 78 20.08 18.28 0.29
C LYS A 78 18.87 17.36 0.08
N ASN A 79 17.67 17.90 0.27
CA ASN A 79 16.40 17.28 -0.11
C ASN A 79 16.18 15.89 0.53
N ILE A 80 15.73 15.87 1.78
CA ILE A 80 15.24 14.67 2.46
C ILE A 80 13.89 14.27 1.85
N PHE A 81 13.75 13.02 1.46
CA PHE A 81 12.50 12.52 0.84
C PHE A 81 11.90 11.31 1.57
N MET A 82 12.53 10.81 2.63
CA MET A 82 11.96 9.79 3.52
C MET A 82 12.66 9.83 4.87
N ILE A 83 11.92 9.77 5.97
CA ILE A 83 12.43 9.64 7.33
C ILE A 83 11.62 8.54 8.03
N LYS A 84 12.30 7.69 8.80
CA LYS A 84 11.71 6.65 9.65
C LYS A 84 12.41 6.62 11.01
N VAL A 85 11.67 6.23 12.05
CA VAL A 85 12.17 6.15 13.42
C VAL A 85 11.73 4.83 14.07
N ASN A 86 12.55 4.27 14.96
CA ASN A 86 12.18 3.12 15.80
C ASN A 86 12.03 3.51 17.27
N ASP A 87 11.53 2.58 18.09
CA ASP A 87 11.29 2.82 19.51
C ASP A 87 12.58 3.00 20.33
N SER A 88 13.73 2.57 19.80
CA SER A 88 15.07 2.80 20.38
C SER A 88 15.68 4.15 19.99
N LYS A 89 14.87 5.08 19.46
CA LYS A 89 15.25 6.44 19.07
C LYS A 89 16.23 6.52 17.89
N ILE A 90 16.36 5.44 17.11
CA ILE A 90 17.17 5.42 15.90
C ILE A 90 16.36 6.02 14.76
N VAL A 91 16.89 7.07 14.15
CA VAL A 91 16.35 7.71 12.96
C VAL A 91 17.14 7.27 11.75
N CYS A 92 16.43 6.91 10.69
CA CYS A 92 16.98 6.59 9.38
C CYS A 92 16.30 7.47 8.34
N PHE A 93 17.07 8.19 7.52
CA PHE A 93 16.51 9.02 6.47
C PHE A 93 17.26 8.88 5.14
N LEU A 94 16.52 9.17 4.06
CA LEU A 94 17.04 9.18 2.70
C LEU A 94 17.13 10.62 2.20
N CYS A 95 18.33 11.01 1.73
CA CYS A 95 18.58 12.33 1.17
C CYS A 95 19.33 12.24 -0.17
N LYS A 96 19.45 13.37 -0.88
CA LYS A 96 20.26 13.47 -2.10
C LYS A 96 21.52 14.28 -1.85
N ARG A 97 22.68 13.65 -1.98
CA ARG A 97 23.98 14.32 -1.94
C ARG A 97 24.66 14.19 -3.29
N ASN A 98 24.97 15.31 -3.96
CA ASN A 98 25.64 15.32 -5.27
C ASN A 98 24.98 14.40 -6.33
N HIS A 99 23.65 14.40 -6.39
CA HIS A 99 22.82 13.52 -7.25
C HIS A 99 22.83 12.03 -6.90
N GLU A 100 23.45 11.64 -5.79
CA GLU A 100 23.40 10.28 -5.25
C GLU A 100 22.40 10.20 -4.09
N VAL A 101 21.73 9.05 -3.97
CA VAL A 101 20.87 8.76 -2.81
C VAL A 101 21.74 8.24 -1.68
N CYS A 102 21.65 8.90 -0.54
CA CYS A 102 22.37 8.55 0.68
C CYS A 102 21.38 8.08 1.74
N ILE A 103 21.83 7.12 2.57
CA ILE A 103 21.11 6.67 3.77
C ILE A 103 21.91 7.18 4.96
N GLU A 104 21.28 7.98 5.79
CA GLU A 104 21.85 8.50 7.02
C GLU A 104 21.09 7.88 8.19
N ILE A 105 21.84 7.39 9.17
CA ILE A 105 21.29 6.68 10.33
C ILE A 105 21.98 7.23 11.56
N PHE A 106 21.20 7.60 12.57
CA PHE A 106 21.75 8.08 13.84
C PHE A 106 20.77 7.81 14.98
N GLN A 107 21.28 7.75 16.21
CA GLN A 107 20.42 7.75 17.40
C GLN A 107 20.17 9.18 17.86
N ILE A 108 18.92 9.52 18.16
CA ILE A 108 18.61 10.74 18.88
C ILE A 108 19.11 10.58 20.32
N SER A 109 20.09 11.39 20.68
CA SER A 109 20.62 11.52 22.04
C SER A 109 21.19 12.93 22.23
N ASN A 110 21.75 13.24 23.40
CA ASN A 110 22.42 14.54 23.62
C ASN A 110 23.70 14.69 22.78
N GLU A 111 24.24 13.58 22.28
CA GLU A 111 25.37 13.53 21.36
C GLU A 111 24.90 12.99 20.01
N HIS A 112 25.39 13.57 18.90
CA HIS A 112 25.11 13.01 17.58
C HIS A 112 25.87 11.68 17.43
N ARG A 113 25.14 10.56 17.44
CA ARG A 113 25.70 9.20 17.32
C ARG A 113 25.31 8.58 15.98
N PRO A 114 26.09 8.82 14.91
CA PRO A 114 25.80 8.27 13.58
C PRO A 114 26.18 6.79 13.50
N PHE A 115 25.36 6.01 12.80
CA PHE A 115 25.60 4.60 12.56
C PHE A 115 25.98 4.32 11.11
N LYS A 116 26.78 3.27 10.90
CA LYS A 116 27.11 2.76 9.57
C LYS A 116 26.40 1.43 9.31
N LEU A 117 26.00 1.23 8.06
CA LEU A 117 25.53 -0.09 7.61
C LEU A 117 26.72 -1.01 7.32
N ASN A 118 26.68 -2.22 7.85
CA ASN A 118 27.64 -3.28 7.55
C ASN A 118 26.93 -4.52 6.99
N PRO A 119 27.04 -4.82 5.68
CA PRO A 119 27.86 -4.13 4.68
C PRO A 119 27.23 -2.82 4.21
N LYS A 120 28.08 -1.90 3.71
CA LYS A 120 27.65 -0.66 3.07
C LYS A 120 26.87 -0.94 1.78
N LEU A 121 25.81 -0.17 1.56
CA LEU A 121 25.00 -0.26 0.34
C LEU A 121 25.66 0.49 -0.82
N LYS A 122 25.57 -0.08 -2.03
CA LYS A 122 26.00 0.57 -3.27
C LYS A 122 24.77 1.04 -4.06
N LYS A 123 24.67 2.34 -4.35
CA LYS A 123 23.79 3.03 -5.32
C LYS A 123 22.44 2.36 -5.67
N TRP A 124 21.37 2.69 -4.93
CA TRP A 124 19.96 2.41 -5.30
C TRP A 124 19.03 3.48 -4.74
N GLN A 125 17.77 3.51 -5.21
CA GLN A 125 16.66 4.21 -4.54
C GLN A 125 15.91 3.20 -3.66
N PRO A 126 16.33 2.96 -2.40
CA PRO A 126 15.64 2.02 -1.54
C PRO A 126 14.37 2.63 -0.94
N THR A 127 13.49 1.77 -0.46
CA THR A 127 12.52 2.12 0.58
C THR A 127 12.99 1.58 1.93
N ILE A 128 12.71 2.33 3.00
CA ILE A 128 13.14 2.00 4.36
C ILE A 128 11.95 1.94 5.31
N PHE A 129 12.00 1.03 6.28
CA PHE A 129 11.06 0.99 7.41
C PHE A 129 11.68 0.23 8.59
N PHE A 130 11.07 0.35 9.77
CA PHE A 130 11.46 -0.37 10.98
C PHE A 130 10.40 -1.42 11.36
N GLN A 131 10.86 -2.60 11.75
CA GLN A 131 10.01 -3.63 12.34
C GLN A 131 9.73 -3.31 13.82
N LYS A 132 8.67 -3.89 14.39
CA LYS A 132 8.31 -3.72 15.82
C LYS A 132 9.39 -4.16 16.81
N ASN A 133 10.27 -5.07 16.39
CA ASN A 133 11.42 -5.51 17.18
C ASN A 133 12.64 -4.59 17.05
N GLY A 134 12.54 -3.50 16.28
CA GLY A 134 13.59 -2.50 16.10
C GLY A 134 14.53 -2.73 14.92
N ASN A 135 14.42 -3.86 14.19
CA ASN A 135 15.23 -4.12 13.00
C ASN A 135 14.99 -3.07 11.91
N LEU A 136 16.06 -2.61 11.26
CA LEU A 136 15.97 -1.76 10.06
C LEU A 136 15.85 -2.64 8.83
N VAL A 137 14.83 -2.39 8.02
CA VAL A 137 14.66 -3.08 6.74
C VAL A 137 14.84 -2.11 5.60
N ILE A 138 15.69 -2.51 4.65
CA ILE A 138 16.00 -1.77 3.45
C ILE A 138 15.59 -2.62 2.26
N ASN A 139 14.57 -2.16 1.55
CA ASN A 139 14.09 -2.80 0.34
C ASN A 139 14.68 -2.09 -0.87
N THR A 140 15.41 -2.83 -1.68
CA THR A 140 15.97 -2.39 -2.96
C THR A 140 15.19 -3.06 -4.10
N SER A 141 15.39 -2.63 -5.35
CA SER A 141 14.71 -3.22 -6.52
C SER A 141 14.89 -4.73 -6.67
N PHE A 142 15.93 -5.32 -6.06
CA PHE A 142 16.32 -6.72 -6.25
C PHE A 142 16.54 -7.50 -4.95
N LYS A 143 16.65 -6.80 -3.82
CA LYS A 143 16.98 -7.40 -2.53
C LYS A 143 16.27 -6.71 -1.40
N ILE A 144 15.80 -7.49 -0.45
CA ILE A 144 15.43 -7.02 0.87
C ILE A 144 16.58 -7.33 1.82
N LEU A 145 16.98 -6.35 2.61
CA LEU A 145 18.05 -6.44 3.59
C LEU A 145 17.50 -6.10 4.97
N ILE A 146 17.77 -6.95 5.95
CA ILE A 146 17.33 -6.77 7.34
C ILE A 146 18.57 -6.63 8.20
N TYR A 147 18.68 -5.49 8.86
CA TYR A 147 19.76 -5.14 9.76
C TYR A 147 19.28 -5.17 11.21
N SER A 148 20.11 -5.67 12.12
CA SER A 148 19.79 -5.76 13.54
C SER A 148 19.58 -4.36 14.14
N PRO A 149 18.73 -4.22 15.18
CA PRO A 149 18.87 -3.09 16.09
C PRO A 149 20.31 -3.08 16.62
N HIS A 150 20.85 -1.88 16.77
CA HIS A 150 22.20 -1.52 17.17
C HIS A 150 22.96 -2.56 18.03
N ASP A 151 24.21 -2.84 17.65
CA ASP A 151 25.23 -3.44 18.51
C ASP A 151 26.05 -2.30 19.16
N GLU A 152 25.94 -2.14 20.49
CA GLU A 152 26.59 -1.09 21.29
C GLU A 152 28.12 -1.04 21.12
N ILE A 153 28.72 -2.10 20.57
CA ILE A 153 30.17 -2.25 20.51
C ILE A 153 30.80 -1.50 19.32
N ASN A 154 30.09 -1.30 18.20
CA ASN A 154 30.74 -0.89 16.94
C ASN A 154 30.11 0.30 16.19
N ASP A 155 29.04 0.93 16.70
CA ASP A 155 28.28 1.97 15.98
C ASP A 155 27.88 1.53 14.55
N GLU A 156 27.59 0.24 14.40
CA GLU A 156 27.21 -0.39 13.14
C GLU A 156 25.88 -1.13 13.28
N LEU A 157 25.04 -1.07 12.24
CA LEU A 157 23.94 -2.01 12.07
C LEU A 157 24.45 -3.17 11.20
N ILE A 158 24.33 -4.39 11.73
CA ILE A 158 24.84 -5.61 11.11
C ILE A 158 23.73 -6.27 10.32
N LEU A 159 24.01 -6.66 9.08
CA LEU A 159 23.08 -7.41 8.24
C LEU A 159 22.81 -8.78 8.85
N MET A 160 21.57 -9.00 9.29
CA MET A 160 21.10 -10.28 9.82
C MET A 160 20.66 -11.23 8.71
N SER A 161 19.97 -10.70 7.71
CA SER A 161 19.35 -11.50 6.65
C SER A 161 19.21 -10.70 5.36
N SER A 162 19.25 -11.41 4.24
CA SER A 162 18.97 -10.85 2.93
C SER A 162 18.17 -11.84 2.09
N CYS A 163 17.16 -11.33 1.39
CA CYS A 163 16.36 -12.10 0.44
C CYS A 163 16.47 -11.47 -0.96
N GLU A 164 16.79 -12.28 -1.96
CA GLU A 164 16.75 -11.83 -3.36
C GLU A 164 15.30 -11.94 -3.89
N ILE A 165 14.88 -10.94 -4.66
CA ILE A 165 13.55 -10.90 -5.27
C ILE A 165 13.71 -10.70 -6.76
N SER A 166 13.04 -11.55 -7.55
CA SER A 166 13.02 -11.42 -9.01
C SER A 166 12.32 -10.12 -9.41
N ASN A 167 13.11 -9.10 -9.72
CA ASN A 167 12.79 -7.83 -10.41
C ASN A 167 11.32 -7.37 -10.31
N ASN A 168 10.83 -7.14 -9.09
CA ASN A 168 9.50 -6.59 -8.88
C ASN A 168 9.60 -5.16 -8.35
N LYS A 169 9.03 -4.24 -9.13
CA LYS A 169 8.83 -2.85 -8.74
C LYS A 169 7.61 -2.79 -7.81
N GLY A 170 7.80 -2.39 -6.56
CA GLY A 170 6.72 -2.27 -5.56
C GLY A 170 6.64 -3.42 -4.56
N ASN A 171 7.79 -3.86 -4.02
CA ASN A 171 7.78 -4.73 -2.84
C ASN A 171 7.64 -3.89 -1.56
N PHE A 172 7.04 -4.46 -0.54
CA PHE A 172 6.84 -3.88 0.78
C PHE A 172 6.98 -5.00 1.80
N ILE A 173 7.49 -4.72 2.99
CA ILE A 173 7.36 -5.64 4.12
C ILE A 173 6.54 -4.94 5.18
N ASP A 174 5.57 -5.67 5.72
CA ASP A 174 4.76 -5.16 6.81
C ASP A 174 5.45 -5.32 8.17
N GLU A 175 4.81 -4.78 9.20
CA GLU A 175 5.29 -4.82 10.57
C GLU A 175 5.44 -6.25 11.14
N ASP A 176 4.81 -7.24 10.49
CA ASP A 176 4.77 -8.65 10.89
C ASP A 176 5.75 -9.51 10.06
N ASN A 177 6.71 -8.89 9.38
CA ASN A 177 7.77 -9.51 8.58
C ASN A 177 7.27 -10.26 7.33
N ASN A 178 6.05 -9.98 6.86
CA ASN A 178 5.56 -10.54 5.61
C ASN A 178 6.10 -9.76 4.43
N VAL A 179 6.57 -10.47 3.39
CA VAL A 179 7.00 -9.85 2.14
C VAL A 179 5.80 -9.75 1.21
N TRP A 180 5.49 -8.53 0.81
CA TRP A 180 4.42 -8.19 -0.11
C TRP A 180 5.02 -7.67 -1.42
N ALA A 181 4.52 -8.14 -2.55
CA ALA A 181 4.93 -7.66 -3.87
C ALA A 181 3.70 -7.32 -4.70
N ILE A 182 3.62 -6.11 -5.23
CA ILE A 182 2.52 -5.70 -6.10
C ILE A 182 2.89 -5.83 -7.58
N SER A 183 1.92 -6.21 -8.40
CA SER A 183 1.93 -6.17 -9.86
C SER A 183 0.69 -5.43 -10.37
N SER A 184 0.50 -5.36 -11.69
CA SER A 184 -0.59 -4.57 -12.28
C SER A 184 -1.95 -4.87 -11.67
N ASN A 185 -2.29 -6.13 -11.40
CA ASN A 185 -3.61 -6.51 -10.90
C ASN A 185 -3.54 -7.41 -9.66
N TYR A 186 -2.35 -7.69 -9.14
CA TYR A 186 -2.18 -8.67 -8.05
C TYR A 186 -1.24 -8.17 -6.98
N LEU A 187 -1.52 -8.55 -5.74
CA LEU A 187 -0.60 -8.54 -4.62
C LEU A 187 -0.15 -9.97 -4.32
N PHE A 188 1.13 -10.17 -4.08
CA PHE A 188 1.73 -11.45 -3.74
C PHE A 188 2.28 -11.42 -2.33
N HIS A 189 1.94 -12.43 -1.54
CA HIS A 189 2.47 -12.68 -0.21
C HIS A 189 3.55 -13.74 -0.29
N TRP A 190 4.77 -13.40 0.10
CA TRP A 190 5.91 -14.29 0.10
C TRP A 190 6.36 -14.60 1.53
N ASP A 191 6.84 -15.82 1.70
CA ASP A 191 7.58 -16.23 2.87
C ASP A 191 9.03 -15.76 2.77
N LEU A 192 9.50 -14.99 3.75
CA LEU A 192 10.86 -14.46 3.75
C LEU A 192 11.90 -15.58 3.89
N GLU A 193 11.66 -16.57 4.75
CA GLU A 193 12.62 -17.64 5.06
C GLU A 193 12.81 -18.62 3.91
N THR A 194 11.70 -19.07 3.30
CA THR A 194 11.72 -20.07 2.24
C THR A 194 11.75 -19.46 0.84
N SER A 195 11.55 -18.14 0.71
CA SER A 195 11.38 -17.43 -0.56
C SER A 195 10.30 -18.05 -1.44
N ARG A 196 9.25 -18.63 -0.84
CA ARG A 196 8.11 -19.23 -1.55
C ARG A 196 6.89 -18.33 -1.46
N LEU A 197 6.11 -18.32 -2.55
CA LEU A 197 4.81 -17.66 -2.56
C LEU A 197 3.88 -18.37 -1.56
N LYS A 198 3.39 -17.63 -0.55
CA LYS A 198 2.35 -18.08 0.40
C LYS A 198 0.97 -17.95 -0.21
N PHE A 199 0.68 -16.79 -0.79
CA PHE A 199 -0.65 -16.47 -1.28
C PHE A 199 -0.62 -15.36 -2.34
N SER A 200 -1.65 -15.27 -3.16
CA SER A 200 -1.83 -14.18 -4.12
C SER A 200 -3.23 -13.61 -4.02
N TYR A 201 -3.35 -12.29 -4.16
CA TYR A 201 -4.58 -11.54 -4.04
C TYR A 201 -4.78 -10.75 -5.34
N SER A 202 -5.93 -10.89 -5.99
CA SER A 202 -6.36 -10.01 -7.08
C SER A 202 -6.79 -8.68 -6.49
N LEU A 203 -6.30 -7.55 -6.99
CA LEU A 203 -6.55 -6.23 -6.40
C LEU A 203 -7.97 -5.70 -6.64
N GLY A 204 -8.65 -6.18 -7.69
CA GLY A 204 -9.91 -5.57 -8.15
C GLY A 204 -9.74 -4.22 -8.85
N PHE A 205 -8.50 -3.72 -8.97
CA PHE A 205 -8.12 -2.54 -9.74
C PHE A 205 -6.78 -2.76 -10.46
N MET A 206 -6.45 -1.86 -11.39
CA MET A 206 -5.20 -1.91 -12.16
C MET A 206 -4.18 -0.92 -11.60
N ALA A 207 -3.25 -1.40 -10.78
CA ALA A 207 -2.06 -0.69 -10.36
C ALA A 207 -1.21 -0.29 -11.58
N THR A 208 -1.20 1.00 -11.92
CA THR A 208 -0.48 1.51 -13.09
C THR A 208 1.02 1.60 -12.85
N HIS A 209 1.80 1.00 -13.76
CA HIS A 209 3.27 0.88 -13.67
C HIS A 209 4.06 2.20 -13.72
N SER A 210 3.45 3.30 -14.17
CA SER A 210 4.13 4.61 -14.24
C SER A 210 4.28 5.29 -12.88
N LYS A 211 3.67 4.71 -11.84
CA LYS A 211 3.57 5.30 -10.50
C LYS A 211 4.27 4.46 -9.41
N THR A 212 5.01 3.42 -9.77
CA THR A 212 5.51 2.46 -8.78
C THR A 212 6.81 2.93 -8.13
N ASN A 213 6.76 3.27 -6.83
CA ASN A 213 7.67 2.69 -5.85
C ASN A 213 7.39 3.07 -4.38
N ASN A 214 6.72 4.19 -4.07
CA ASN A 214 6.71 4.72 -2.69
C ASN A 214 5.33 4.78 -2.00
N LYS A 215 4.23 4.36 -2.63
CA LYS A 215 2.87 4.50 -2.07
C LYS A 215 2.09 3.19 -1.94
N LEU A 216 2.79 2.06 -1.80
CA LEU A 216 2.15 0.80 -1.40
C LEU A 216 2.17 0.70 0.13
N THR A 217 1.00 0.54 0.72
CA THR A 217 0.81 0.24 2.14
C THR A 217 0.02 -1.06 2.25
N VAL A 218 0.55 -2.03 3.00
CA VAL A 218 -0.18 -3.24 3.35
C VAL A 218 -0.28 -3.31 4.87
N MET A 219 -1.49 -3.45 5.38
CA MET A 219 -1.76 -3.60 6.80
C MET A 219 -2.60 -4.86 7.02
N SER A 220 -2.38 -5.54 8.14
CA SER A 220 -3.20 -6.66 8.54
C SER A 220 -3.73 -6.41 9.95
N LYS A 221 -5.03 -6.62 10.16
CA LYS A 221 -5.64 -6.53 11.50
C LYS A 221 -6.80 -7.51 11.60
N GLY A 222 -6.81 -8.31 12.67
CA GLY A 222 -7.74 -9.42 12.82
C GLY A 222 -7.74 -10.34 11.59
N ASN A 223 -8.92 -10.53 10.99
CA ASN A 223 -9.12 -11.34 9.79
C ASN A 223 -9.00 -10.56 8.48
N TYR A 224 -8.60 -9.29 8.51
CA TYR A 224 -8.54 -8.44 7.34
C TYR A 224 -7.11 -8.12 6.91
N ILE A 225 -6.93 -7.99 5.60
CA ILE A 225 -5.73 -7.44 4.97
C ILE A 225 -6.19 -6.25 4.15
N LEU A 226 -5.56 -5.10 4.34
CA LEU A 226 -5.82 -3.90 3.59
C LEU A 226 -4.60 -3.56 2.75
N VAL A 227 -4.85 -3.20 1.50
CA VAL A 227 -3.84 -2.84 0.51
C VAL A 227 -4.19 -1.47 -0.06
N LYS A 228 -3.39 -0.46 0.24
CA LYS A 228 -3.48 0.86 -0.38
C LYS A 228 -2.39 1.02 -1.42
N HIS A 229 -2.78 1.43 -2.61
CA HIS A 229 -1.88 1.81 -3.67
C HIS A 229 -2.39 3.12 -4.28
N TYR A 230 -1.71 4.23 -3.96
CA TYR A 230 -2.18 5.59 -4.30
C TYR A 230 -3.55 5.91 -3.70
N ASP A 231 -4.51 6.29 -4.53
CA ASP A 231 -5.90 6.58 -4.19
C ASP A 231 -6.77 5.32 -4.15
N GLU A 232 -6.24 4.14 -4.50
CA GLU A 232 -7.00 2.89 -4.53
C GLU A 232 -6.71 2.04 -3.29
N ILE A 233 -7.76 1.55 -2.65
CA ILE A 233 -7.70 0.61 -1.52
C ILE A 233 -8.41 -0.68 -1.92
N ALA A 234 -7.80 -1.82 -1.61
CA ALA A 234 -8.41 -3.14 -1.65
C ALA A 234 -8.38 -3.75 -0.24
N ILE A 235 -9.52 -4.25 0.22
CA ILE A 235 -9.66 -4.88 1.52
C ILE A 235 -10.05 -6.33 1.31
N PHE A 236 -9.32 -7.23 1.94
CA PHE A 236 -9.44 -8.68 1.82
C PHE A 236 -9.78 -9.28 3.17
N SER A 237 -10.51 -10.39 3.15
CA SER A 237 -10.48 -11.34 4.26
C SER A 237 -9.26 -12.26 4.09
N LYS A 238 -8.59 -12.63 5.19
CA LYS A 238 -7.43 -13.53 5.17
C LYS A 238 -7.78 -14.85 4.48
N GLY A 239 -6.90 -15.30 3.57
CA GLY A 239 -7.12 -16.51 2.78
C GLY A 239 -8.15 -16.38 1.65
N VAL A 240 -8.71 -15.18 1.43
CA VAL A 240 -9.59 -14.89 0.29
C VAL A 240 -8.80 -14.17 -0.79
N HIS A 241 -8.82 -14.71 -2.01
CA HIS A 241 -8.03 -14.22 -3.14
C HIS A 241 -8.48 -12.87 -3.71
N PHE A 242 -9.66 -12.38 -3.38
CA PHE A 242 -10.26 -11.17 -3.96
C PHE A 242 -10.72 -10.22 -2.85
N PRO A 243 -10.79 -8.92 -3.13
CA PRO A 243 -11.20 -7.96 -2.13
C PRO A 243 -12.67 -8.20 -1.80
N ILE A 244 -12.99 -8.15 -0.51
CA ILE A 244 -14.36 -7.99 -0.03
C ILE A 244 -14.86 -6.57 -0.32
N ARG A 245 -13.95 -5.60 -0.47
CA ARG A 245 -14.27 -4.21 -0.74
C ARG A 245 -13.09 -3.51 -1.40
N ASN A 246 -13.40 -2.56 -2.27
CA ASN A 246 -12.44 -1.54 -2.66
C ASN A 246 -13.00 -0.15 -2.39
N ILE A 247 -12.10 0.78 -2.11
CA ILE A 247 -12.40 2.18 -1.84
C ILE A 247 -11.49 3.03 -2.70
N ARG A 248 -12.00 4.14 -3.23
CA ARG A 248 -11.20 5.15 -3.90
C ARG A 248 -11.17 6.42 -3.06
N LEU A 249 -9.98 6.78 -2.58
CA LEU A 249 -9.73 8.01 -1.83
C LEU A 249 -9.77 9.22 -2.75
N ILE A 250 -10.02 10.39 -2.16
CA ILE A 250 -9.97 11.67 -2.87
C ILE A 250 -8.52 12.03 -3.22
N ASN A 251 -7.60 11.76 -2.30
CA ASN A 251 -6.18 12.07 -2.47
C ASN A 251 -5.31 10.82 -2.24
N SER A 252 -4.32 10.64 -3.11
CA SER A 252 -3.36 9.53 -3.02
C SER A 252 -2.43 9.62 -1.81
N ASP A 253 -2.26 10.82 -1.23
CA ASP A 253 -1.39 11.11 -0.09
C ASP A 253 -2.06 10.91 1.26
N MET A 254 -3.36 10.58 1.30
CA MET A 254 -4.03 10.24 2.55
C MET A 254 -3.35 9.08 3.24
N LYS A 255 -3.08 9.23 4.54
CA LYS A 255 -2.72 8.14 5.42
C LYS A 255 -3.96 7.37 5.80
N ILE A 256 -3.76 6.11 6.16
CA ILE A 256 -4.84 5.20 6.53
C ILE A 256 -4.41 4.33 7.70
N GLU A 257 -5.37 3.94 8.53
CA GLU A 257 -5.14 3.06 9.68
C GLU A 257 -6.38 2.19 9.96
N LEU A 258 -6.18 0.96 10.46
CA LEU A 258 -7.27 0.05 10.85
C LEU A 258 -7.62 0.18 12.34
N CYS A 259 -8.85 0.62 12.62
CA CYS A 259 -9.39 0.79 13.96
C CYS A 259 -10.28 -0.39 14.32
N GLU A 260 -9.89 -1.20 15.30
CA GLU A 260 -10.67 -2.34 15.76
C GLU A 260 -11.38 -2.00 17.06
N VAL A 261 -12.68 -2.24 17.12
CA VAL A 261 -13.49 -2.11 18.33
C VAL A 261 -14.37 -3.33 18.47
N GLN A 262 -14.12 -4.10 19.54
CA GLN A 262 -14.78 -5.37 19.82
C GLN A 262 -14.67 -6.32 18.62
N ASN A 263 -15.76 -6.49 17.85
CA ASN A 263 -15.83 -7.37 16.67
C ASN A 263 -15.93 -6.59 15.34
N ASN A 264 -15.87 -5.26 15.37
CA ASN A 264 -15.97 -4.40 14.20
C ASN A 264 -14.60 -3.81 13.83
N VAL A 265 -14.35 -3.68 12.53
CA VAL A 265 -13.13 -3.06 12.01
C VAL A 265 -13.52 -1.90 11.11
N TYR A 266 -12.99 -0.73 11.43
CA TYR A 266 -13.17 0.52 10.72
C TYR A 266 -11.86 0.93 10.03
N LEU A 267 -12.00 1.63 8.90
CA LEU A 267 -10.89 2.26 8.22
C LEU A 267 -10.92 3.76 8.50
N LEU A 268 -9.87 4.27 9.13
CA LEU A 268 -9.64 5.71 9.30
C LEU A 268 -8.76 6.20 8.15
N ALA A 269 -9.18 7.23 7.43
CA ALA A 269 -8.40 7.88 6.38
C ALA A 269 -8.25 9.37 6.69
N PHE A 270 -7.03 9.90 6.65
CA PHE A 270 -6.75 11.28 7.04
C PHE A 270 -5.62 11.90 6.21
N ASN A 271 -5.67 13.22 6.02
CA ASN A 271 -4.59 13.95 5.37
C ASN A 271 -3.46 14.23 6.36
N SER A 272 -2.22 14.00 5.93
CA SER A 272 -1.04 14.51 6.63
C SER A 272 -0.80 15.95 6.18
N PRO A 273 -0.33 16.86 7.06
CA PRO A 273 0.08 18.21 6.68
C PRO A 273 1.41 18.15 5.90
N GLU A 274 1.42 17.61 4.69
CA GLU A 274 2.61 17.61 3.83
C GLU A 274 2.60 18.80 2.87
N LYS A 275 3.69 19.57 2.89
CA LYS A 275 3.97 20.65 1.94
C LYS A 275 4.73 20.20 0.69
N TYR A 276 4.91 18.88 0.46
CA TYR A 276 5.61 18.37 -0.73
C TYR A 276 4.72 17.55 -1.66
N THR A 277 4.30 18.17 -2.78
CA THR A 277 4.73 17.81 -4.15
C THR A 277 4.45 18.97 -5.13
N ILE A 278 5.51 19.53 -5.71
CA ILE A 278 5.68 20.06 -7.09
C ILE A 278 4.39 20.43 -7.86
N ASN A 279 4.23 21.73 -8.17
CA ASN A 279 3.59 22.32 -9.36
C ASN A 279 2.52 21.49 -10.09
N ILE A 280 1.31 21.41 -9.55
CA ILE A 280 0.09 21.66 -10.33
C ILE A 280 -0.82 22.50 -9.45
N ILE A 281 -0.96 23.78 -9.81
CA ILE A 281 -1.95 24.68 -9.22
C ILE A 281 -3.33 24.10 -9.58
N TYR A 282 -4.03 23.59 -8.59
CA TYR A 282 -5.44 23.91 -8.42
C TYR A 282 -5.57 24.53 -7.03
N ASP A 283 -6.31 25.64 -6.94
CA ASP A 283 -6.76 26.21 -5.67
C ASP A 283 -7.41 25.09 -4.85
N ILE A 284 -6.72 24.66 -3.79
CA ILE A 284 -7.19 23.65 -2.84
C ILE A 284 -7.00 24.26 -1.46
N THR A 285 -7.88 25.18 -1.07
CA THR A 285 -7.89 25.73 0.30
C THR A 285 -8.82 24.98 1.25
N ASP A 286 -9.63 24.02 0.76
CA ASP A 286 -10.67 23.36 1.56
C ASP A 286 -10.40 21.88 1.92
N ILE A 287 -9.23 21.30 1.57
CA ILE A 287 -8.98 19.84 1.71
C ILE A 287 -8.05 19.50 2.89
N TYR A 288 -7.42 20.49 3.54
CA TYR A 288 -6.27 20.23 4.43
C TYR A 288 -6.55 19.50 5.76
N ASP A 289 -7.82 19.27 6.15
CA ASP A 289 -8.16 18.70 7.48
C ASP A 289 -9.14 17.51 7.43
N ARG A 290 -9.32 16.86 6.28
CA ARG A 290 -10.35 15.81 6.16
C ARG A 290 -9.92 14.51 6.87
N THR A 291 -10.80 14.02 7.75
CA THR A 291 -10.64 12.74 8.46
C THR A 291 -11.92 11.95 8.30
N ASP A 292 -11.90 10.85 7.55
CA ASP A 292 -13.09 10.06 7.23
C ASP A 292 -12.99 8.66 7.85
N ILE A 293 -14.11 8.14 8.39
CA ILE A 293 -14.26 6.74 8.80
C ILE A 293 -15.11 5.97 7.80
N TYR A 294 -14.65 4.78 7.43
CA TYR A 294 -15.41 3.83 6.61
C TYR A 294 -15.72 2.56 7.42
N ASP A 295 -16.98 2.12 7.41
CA ASP A 295 -17.32 0.73 7.71
C ASP A 295 -16.69 -0.15 6.63
N ILE A 296 -15.94 -1.18 7.00
CA ILE A 296 -15.25 -2.04 6.04
C ILE A 296 -16.18 -3.15 5.51
N THR A 297 -17.20 -3.50 6.28
CA THR A 297 -18.05 -4.67 6.05
C THR A 297 -19.35 -4.34 5.32
N ASP A 298 -19.97 -3.20 5.61
CA ASP A 298 -21.23 -2.80 4.98
C ASP A 298 -20.97 -1.82 3.82
N THR A 299 -21.14 -2.31 2.59
CA THR A 299 -20.90 -1.53 1.37
C THR A 299 -21.97 -0.47 1.10
N ASN A 300 -23.11 -0.51 1.81
CA ASN A 300 -24.19 0.46 1.63
C ASN A 300 -24.05 1.67 2.56
N LYS A 301 -23.19 1.60 3.58
CA LYS A 301 -22.99 2.71 4.51
C LYS A 301 -22.01 3.74 3.95
N GLN A 302 -22.39 5.01 4.10
CA GLN A 302 -21.58 6.17 3.74
C GLN A 302 -20.40 6.36 4.70
N PRO A 303 -19.32 7.05 4.29
CA PRO A 303 -18.29 7.42 5.23
C PRO A 303 -18.83 8.52 6.15
N VAL A 304 -18.25 8.64 7.34
CA VAL A 304 -18.60 9.67 8.33
C VAL A 304 -17.40 10.57 8.56
N ASP A 305 -17.61 11.88 8.65
CA ASP A 305 -16.56 12.80 9.07
C ASP A 305 -16.20 12.57 10.55
N ALA A 306 -14.94 12.23 10.76
CA ALA A 306 -14.35 11.91 12.05
C ALA A 306 -13.54 13.07 12.63
N SER A 307 -13.54 14.25 11.98
CA SER A 307 -12.94 15.47 12.51
C SER A 307 -13.52 15.85 13.88
N ARG A 308 -14.80 15.55 14.12
CA ARG A 308 -15.52 15.76 15.40
C ARG A 308 -15.01 14.90 16.56
N ILE A 309 -14.25 13.84 16.29
CA ILE A 309 -13.57 13.07 17.35
C ILE A 309 -12.48 13.91 18.01
N PHE A 310 -11.87 14.80 17.23
CA PHE A 310 -10.71 15.57 17.64
C PHE A 310 -11.03 17.04 17.96
N ASN A 311 -12.19 17.53 17.53
CA ASN A 311 -12.58 18.93 17.62
C ASN A 311 -14.05 19.04 18.04
N ASP A 312 -14.36 19.90 19.01
CA ASP A 312 -15.73 20.18 19.43
C ASP A 312 -16.48 21.02 18.39
N GLU A 313 -17.78 20.77 18.18
CA GLU A 313 -18.63 21.45 17.19
C GLU A 313 -18.68 22.99 17.35
N ASN A 314 -18.39 23.52 18.54
CA ASN A 314 -18.38 24.96 18.80
C ASN A 314 -17.11 25.68 18.33
N SER A 315 -16.11 24.97 17.80
CA SER A 315 -14.80 25.53 17.42
C SER A 315 -14.70 26.02 15.97
N GLU A 316 -15.79 25.99 15.18
CA GLU A 316 -15.77 26.46 13.78
C GLU A 316 -15.26 27.90 13.63
N ASN A 317 -15.38 28.72 14.68
CA ASN A 317 -14.92 30.12 14.69
C ASN A 317 -13.50 30.34 15.22
N ASP A 318 -12.79 29.29 15.68
CA ASP A 318 -11.46 29.43 16.29
C ASP A 318 -10.46 28.45 15.65
N SER A 319 -10.16 28.70 14.37
CA SER A 319 -9.26 27.88 13.54
C SER A 319 -7.86 27.66 14.13
N LYS A 320 -7.46 28.43 15.15
CA LYS A 320 -6.18 28.29 15.86
C LYS A 320 -6.13 27.11 16.81
N ASN A 321 -7.25 26.66 17.36
CA ASN A 321 -7.30 25.58 18.37
C ASN A 321 -7.68 24.21 17.78
N LYS A 322 -7.79 24.10 16.46
CA LYS A 322 -8.16 22.86 15.78
C LYS A 322 -7.02 21.84 15.81
N PHE A 323 -7.34 20.61 16.20
CA PHE A 323 -6.44 19.46 16.13
C PHE A 323 -6.40 18.89 14.72
N ILE A 324 -5.20 18.89 14.12
CA ILE A 324 -4.91 18.34 12.79
C ILE A 324 -4.23 16.98 12.98
N LEU A 325 -4.93 15.90 12.66
CA LEU A 325 -4.41 14.53 12.79
C LEU A 325 -3.24 14.28 11.83
N CYS A 326 -2.10 13.83 12.35
CA CYS A 326 -0.89 13.57 11.57
C CYS A 326 -0.47 12.09 11.58
N GLU A 327 -0.66 11.42 12.72
CA GLU A 327 -0.39 10.00 12.92
C GLU A 327 -1.41 9.41 13.91
N TYR A 328 -1.77 8.14 13.73
CA TYR A 328 -2.61 7.40 14.68
C TYR A 328 -2.03 6.00 14.90
N ASN A 329 -1.86 5.62 16.17
CA ASN A 329 -1.40 4.27 16.52
C ASN A 329 -2.57 3.44 17.02
N SER A 330 -2.95 2.44 16.24
CA SER A 330 -4.11 1.61 16.60
C SER A 330 -3.81 0.60 17.71
N GLY A 331 -2.55 0.35 18.04
CA GLY A 331 -2.14 -0.50 19.17
C GLY A 331 -2.23 0.22 20.51
N SER A 332 -1.75 1.47 20.59
CA SER A 332 -1.82 2.31 21.79
C SER A 332 -3.09 3.15 21.89
N LYS A 333 -3.91 3.19 20.82
CA LYS A 333 -5.12 4.01 20.69
C LYS A 333 -4.85 5.49 20.94
N LYS A 334 -3.72 5.99 20.44
CA LYS A 334 -3.32 7.39 20.57
C LYS A 334 -3.24 8.06 19.21
N ALA A 335 -3.80 9.27 19.14
CA ALA A 335 -3.70 10.15 17.99
C ALA A 335 -2.65 11.23 18.26
N PHE A 336 -1.87 11.55 17.23
CA PHE A 336 -0.82 12.55 17.28
C PHE A 336 -1.04 13.55 16.16
N GLY A 337 -1.00 14.84 16.49
CA GLY A 337 -1.41 15.88 15.58
C GLY A 337 -0.88 17.24 15.98
N LEU A 338 -1.28 18.26 15.23
CA LEU A 338 -0.87 19.63 15.47
C LEU A 338 -2.04 20.46 16.00
N VAL A 339 -1.78 21.29 17.00
CA VAL A 339 -2.68 22.34 17.50
C VAL A 339 -1.88 23.64 17.50
N ASP A 340 -2.32 24.66 16.76
CA ASP A 340 -1.56 25.91 16.55
C ASP A 340 -0.11 25.65 16.12
N GLY A 341 0.11 24.65 15.24
CA GLY A 341 1.43 24.25 14.76
C GLY A 341 2.31 23.50 15.77
N LYS A 342 1.83 23.24 17.00
CA LYS A 342 2.55 22.49 18.05
C LYS A 342 2.08 21.05 18.11
N ILE A 343 3.02 20.13 18.35
CA ILE A 343 2.69 18.70 18.49
C ILE A 343 1.84 18.46 19.74
N SER A 344 0.79 17.64 19.58
CA SER A 344 -0.14 17.26 20.63
C SER A 344 -0.52 15.78 20.51
N CYS A 345 -0.94 15.19 21.63
CA CYS A 345 -1.37 13.80 21.72
C CYS A 345 -2.76 13.71 22.38
N ILE A 346 -3.65 12.92 21.77
CA ILE A 346 -4.98 12.61 22.30
C ILE A 346 -5.04 11.11 22.61
N ASN A 347 -5.50 10.77 23.81
CA ASN A 347 -5.82 9.40 24.19
C ASN A 347 -7.23 9.04 23.73
N LEU A 348 -7.37 8.01 22.90
CA LEU A 348 -8.65 7.50 22.40
C LEU A 348 -8.96 6.10 22.96
N SER A 349 -8.38 5.74 24.11
CA SER A 349 -8.60 4.43 24.73
C SER A 349 -10.07 4.18 25.09
N ASP A 350 -10.77 5.23 25.50
CA ASP A 350 -12.18 5.21 25.91
C ASP A 350 -13.15 5.42 24.73
N LEU A 351 -12.63 5.76 23.54
CA LEU A 351 -13.45 5.99 22.36
C LEU A 351 -14.00 4.66 21.82
N ASN A 352 -15.32 4.58 21.72
CA ASN A 352 -15.99 3.52 20.97
C ASN A 352 -16.28 4.00 19.53
N TRP A 353 -15.42 3.56 18.60
CA TRP A 353 -15.57 3.87 17.17
C TRP A 353 -16.92 3.40 16.58
N HIS A 354 -17.49 2.30 17.10
CA HIS A 354 -18.78 1.81 16.64
C HIS A 354 -19.91 2.76 17.04
N ASP A 355 -19.96 3.16 18.31
CA ASP A 355 -21.00 4.06 18.81
C ASP A 355 -20.94 5.42 18.10
N PHE A 356 -19.72 5.96 17.91
CA PHE A 356 -19.52 7.21 17.15
C PHE A 356 -20.02 7.10 15.70
N TYR A 357 -19.63 6.03 15.00
CA TYR A 357 -20.03 5.83 13.61
C TYR A 357 -21.55 5.67 13.48
N GLU A 358 -22.16 4.91 14.39
CA GLU A 358 -23.60 4.65 14.35
C GLU A 358 -24.45 5.86 14.78
N SER A 359 -23.92 6.78 15.60
CA SER A 359 -24.65 7.99 15.98
C SER A 359 -24.66 9.06 14.88
N HIS A 360 -23.66 9.07 14.00
CA HIS A 360 -23.52 10.06 12.93
C HIS A 360 -23.89 9.49 11.54
N LYS A 361 -24.46 8.27 11.48
CA LYS A 361 -24.94 7.68 10.23
C LYS A 361 -26.16 8.46 9.72
N GLY A 362 -25.94 9.35 8.76
CA GLY A 362 -27.00 10.11 8.08
C GLY A 362 -27.20 11.54 8.53
N GLU A 363 -26.31 12.12 9.34
CA GLU A 363 -26.37 13.55 9.69
C GLU A 363 -25.86 14.49 8.59
N ASP A 364 -25.18 13.96 7.57
CA ASP A 364 -24.61 14.82 6.53
C ASP A 364 -25.29 14.63 5.17
N ASP A 365 -25.63 15.76 4.55
CA ASP A 365 -25.63 15.99 3.10
C ASP A 365 -24.20 15.84 2.52
N PHE A 366 -23.34 15.00 3.12
CA PHE A 366 -21.99 14.70 2.65
C PHE A 366 -22.13 13.89 1.37
N ILE A 367 -22.13 14.59 0.26
CA ILE A 367 -21.80 14.03 -1.06
C ILE A 367 -20.29 13.77 -1.05
N CYS A 368 -19.80 12.91 -0.16
CA CYS A 368 -18.53 12.25 -0.40
C CYS A 368 -18.81 11.22 -1.48
N TRP A 369 -18.75 11.70 -2.73
CA TRP A 369 -18.75 10.95 -3.98
C TRP A 369 -18.70 9.44 -3.76
N ASN A 370 -19.86 8.81 -3.90
CA ASN A 370 -20.04 7.36 -3.99
C ASN A 370 -19.23 6.82 -5.17
N ASN A 371 -17.92 6.72 -5.00
CA ASN A 371 -17.07 5.83 -5.76
C ASN A 371 -16.80 4.58 -4.91
N TYR A 372 -17.79 4.16 -4.12
CA TYR A 372 -18.03 2.74 -3.89
C TYR A 372 -18.09 2.09 -5.28
N LEU A 373 -17.21 1.13 -5.55
CA LEU A 373 -17.09 0.52 -6.87
C LEU A 373 -18.47 0.19 -7.47
N CYS A 374 -18.65 0.57 -8.74
CA CYS A 374 -19.75 0.22 -9.64
C CYS A 374 -21.03 1.11 -9.66
N GLN A 375 -20.99 2.36 -9.19
CA GLN A 375 -22.12 3.30 -9.43
C GLN A 375 -21.79 4.62 -10.16
N THR A 376 -20.61 4.75 -10.78
CA THR A 376 -20.42 5.82 -11.78
C THR A 376 -21.06 5.42 -13.11
N ALA A 377 -22.33 5.80 -13.32
CA ALA A 377 -23.05 6.03 -14.59
C ALA A 377 -22.92 5.03 -15.78
N PHE A 378 -22.23 3.91 -15.62
CA PHE A 378 -22.13 2.82 -16.57
C PHE A 378 -22.50 1.53 -15.86
N GLU A 379 -23.81 1.27 -15.87
CA GLU A 379 -24.49 -0.02 -15.69
C GLU A 379 -24.09 -0.86 -14.46
N LYS A 380 -25.12 -1.29 -13.71
CA LYS A 380 -25.08 -2.37 -12.71
C LYS A 380 -24.42 -3.63 -13.27
N ASN A 381 -23.11 -3.68 -13.27
CA ASN A 381 -22.35 -4.89 -13.45
C ASN A 381 -21.94 -5.32 -12.05
N TYR A 382 -22.63 -6.34 -11.52
CA TYR A 382 -21.95 -7.30 -10.66
C TYR A 382 -20.56 -7.52 -11.24
N CYS A 383 -19.51 -7.41 -10.42
CA CYS A 383 -18.13 -7.50 -10.85
C CYS A 383 -17.86 -8.93 -11.35
N ASN A 384 -18.34 -9.22 -12.56
CA ASN A 384 -18.33 -10.50 -13.25
C ASN A 384 -17.00 -10.60 -14.02
N ASP A 385 -15.91 -10.22 -13.36
CA ASP A 385 -14.57 -10.34 -13.90
C ASP A 385 -14.23 -11.83 -13.95
N THR A 386 -14.06 -12.36 -15.16
CA THR A 386 -13.78 -13.77 -15.41
C THR A 386 -12.50 -14.25 -14.73
N LEU A 387 -11.58 -13.34 -14.37
CA LEU A 387 -10.35 -13.67 -13.66
C LEU A 387 -10.54 -13.65 -12.14
N ALA A 388 -11.39 -12.77 -11.63
CA ALA A 388 -11.67 -12.65 -10.19
C ALA A 388 -12.65 -13.73 -9.71
N PHE A 389 -13.67 -14.05 -10.52
CA PHE A 389 -14.67 -15.10 -10.26
C PHE A 389 -14.81 -16.02 -11.49
N PRO A 390 -13.75 -16.78 -11.83
CA PRO A 390 -13.84 -17.72 -12.94
C PRO A 390 -14.93 -18.76 -12.62
N ASP A 391 -15.80 -19.01 -13.60
CA ASP A 391 -16.76 -20.11 -13.53
C ASP A 391 -15.99 -21.43 -13.68
N MET A 392 -15.36 -21.85 -12.57
CA MET A 392 -14.46 -22.99 -12.53
C MET A 392 -15.19 -24.30 -12.75
N GLU A 393 -16.50 -24.36 -12.45
CA GLU A 393 -17.32 -25.51 -12.78
C GLU A 393 -17.46 -25.66 -14.30
N SER A 394 -17.83 -24.58 -14.99
CA SER A 394 -17.86 -24.56 -16.46
C SER A 394 -16.49 -24.82 -17.08
N ILE A 395 -15.42 -24.24 -16.53
CA ILE A 395 -14.05 -24.50 -17.00
C ILE A 395 -13.66 -25.97 -16.82
N ARG A 396 -13.96 -26.58 -15.66
CA ARG A 396 -13.71 -28.02 -15.44
C ARG A 396 -14.56 -28.89 -16.38
N SER A 397 -15.79 -28.46 -16.69
CA SER A 397 -16.67 -29.18 -17.62
C SER A 397 -16.07 -29.29 -19.02
N LEU A 398 -15.18 -28.37 -19.43
CA LEU A 398 -14.44 -28.47 -20.70
C LEU A 398 -13.58 -29.75 -20.78
N PHE A 399 -13.20 -30.37 -19.65
CA PHE A 399 -12.40 -31.59 -19.68
C PHE A 399 -13.24 -32.87 -19.84
N SER A 400 -14.57 -32.77 -19.79
CA SER A 400 -15.49 -33.90 -19.97
C SER A 400 -15.52 -34.42 -21.42
N LYS A 401 -16.04 -35.65 -21.62
CA LYS A 401 -16.12 -36.33 -22.94
C LYS A 401 -17.30 -35.87 -23.80
N GLU A 402 -18.20 -35.05 -23.28
CA GLU A 402 -19.38 -34.61 -24.03
C GLU A 402 -19.03 -33.46 -24.99
N HIS A 403 -19.26 -33.69 -26.28
CA HIS A 403 -19.01 -32.71 -27.32
C HIS A 403 -20.33 -32.25 -27.95
N LYS A 404 -20.62 -30.95 -27.87
CA LYS A 404 -21.69 -30.32 -28.67
C LYS A 404 -21.07 -29.57 -29.85
N ASN A 405 -21.36 -30.06 -31.06
CA ASN A 405 -20.93 -29.49 -32.34
C ASN A 405 -21.77 -28.24 -32.72
N ILE A 406 -21.86 -27.26 -31.82
CA ILE A 406 -22.65 -26.04 -32.08
C ILE A 406 -21.70 -24.91 -32.50
N GLN A 407 -22.01 -24.26 -33.63
CA GLN A 407 -21.17 -23.22 -34.24
C GLN A 407 -21.55 -21.79 -33.82
N GLN A 408 -22.70 -21.62 -33.16
CA GLN A 408 -23.21 -20.34 -32.67
C GLN A 408 -23.60 -20.49 -31.21
N ILE A 409 -23.16 -19.54 -30.40
CA ILE A 409 -23.23 -19.61 -28.95
C ILE A 409 -23.84 -18.29 -28.49
N ASN A 410 -25.09 -18.34 -28.03
CA ASN A 410 -25.83 -17.14 -27.62
C ASN A 410 -25.33 -16.67 -26.25
N PHE A 411 -25.18 -15.36 -26.06
CA PHE A 411 -25.01 -14.79 -24.73
C PHE A 411 -26.30 -15.03 -23.92
N ASP A 412 -26.18 -15.05 -22.59
CA ASP A 412 -27.30 -15.26 -21.67
C ASP A 412 -28.34 -14.13 -21.76
N ASN A 413 -27.89 -12.90 -22.00
CA ASN A 413 -28.79 -11.75 -22.29
C ASN A 413 -29.39 -11.79 -23.70
N GLN A 414 -29.05 -12.81 -24.49
CA GLN A 414 -29.46 -13.06 -25.86
C GLN A 414 -29.21 -11.92 -26.86
N LYS A 415 -28.55 -10.81 -26.51
CA LYS A 415 -28.34 -9.66 -27.40
C LYS A 415 -27.21 -9.90 -28.42
N TYR A 416 -26.19 -10.62 -27.99
CA TYR A 416 -24.99 -10.94 -28.78
C TYR A 416 -24.78 -12.43 -28.89
N LYS A 417 -23.97 -12.83 -29.87
CA LYS A 417 -23.64 -14.23 -30.14
C LYS A 417 -22.15 -14.37 -30.43
N TRP A 418 -21.51 -15.30 -29.76
CA TRP A 418 -20.21 -15.80 -30.17
C TRP A 418 -20.39 -16.73 -31.38
N ARG A 419 -19.51 -16.60 -32.37
CA ARG A 419 -19.42 -17.53 -33.51
C ARG A 419 -17.98 -17.94 -33.74
N ILE A 420 -17.74 -19.24 -33.69
CA ILE A 420 -16.42 -19.82 -33.97
C ILE A 420 -16.38 -20.20 -35.45
N SER A 421 -15.63 -19.46 -36.27
CA SER A 421 -15.46 -19.76 -37.69
C SER A 421 -14.28 -20.70 -37.90
N ARG A 422 -14.57 -21.97 -38.20
CA ARG A 422 -13.55 -22.97 -38.50
C ARG A 422 -12.81 -22.70 -39.82
N THR A 423 -13.49 -22.17 -40.82
CA THR A 423 -12.90 -21.86 -42.13
C THR A 423 -11.89 -20.72 -42.05
N THR A 424 -12.13 -19.74 -41.18
CA THR A 424 -11.26 -18.55 -41.08
C THR A 424 -10.36 -18.54 -39.85
N ASN A 425 -10.47 -19.52 -38.94
CA ASN A 425 -9.77 -19.57 -37.65
C ASN A 425 -10.02 -18.33 -36.77
N LYS A 426 -11.23 -17.76 -36.85
CA LYS A 426 -11.62 -16.54 -36.14
C LYS A 426 -12.74 -16.80 -35.15
N LEU A 427 -12.64 -16.15 -34.01
CA LEU A 427 -13.75 -15.93 -33.10
C LEU A 427 -14.41 -14.61 -33.47
N LEU A 428 -15.73 -14.62 -33.58
CA LEU A 428 -16.56 -13.52 -34.08
C LEU A 428 -17.63 -13.19 -33.04
N VAL A 429 -18.02 -11.92 -32.97
CA VAL A 429 -19.21 -11.47 -32.25
C VAL A 429 -20.22 -10.90 -33.24
N TYR A 430 -21.47 -11.35 -33.11
CA TYR A 430 -22.60 -10.91 -33.91
C TYR A 430 -23.72 -10.35 -33.02
N THR A 431 -24.52 -9.45 -33.58
CA THR A 431 -25.84 -9.09 -33.03
C THR A 431 -26.91 -10.11 -33.43
N ASN A 432 -28.08 -10.03 -32.80
CA ASN A 432 -29.24 -10.84 -33.17
C ASN A 432 -29.70 -10.69 -34.62
N GLU A 433 -29.51 -9.51 -35.20
CA GLU A 433 -29.81 -9.19 -36.59
C GLU A 433 -28.75 -9.74 -37.57
N LYS A 434 -27.82 -10.56 -37.08
CA LYS A 434 -26.72 -11.17 -37.84
C LYS A 434 -25.70 -10.17 -38.39
N VAL A 435 -25.64 -8.96 -37.83
CA VAL A 435 -24.57 -7.99 -38.14
C VAL A 435 -23.30 -8.40 -37.40
N LYS A 436 -22.17 -8.50 -38.11
CA LYS A 436 -20.86 -8.80 -37.53
C LYS A 436 -20.28 -7.53 -36.91
N LEU A 437 -19.91 -7.58 -35.63
CA LEU A 437 -19.30 -6.46 -34.92
C LEU A 437 -17.76 -6.51 -35.01
N CYS A 438 -17.17 -7.60 -34.53
CA CYS A 438 -15.71 -7.72 -34.48
C CYS A 438 -15.22 -9.17 -34.63
N SER A 439 -13.90 -9.34 -34.74
CA SER A 439 -13.28 -10.65 -34.84
C SER A 439 -11.85 -10.68 -34.30
N ILE A 440 -11.45 -11.80 -33.72
CA ILE A 440 -10.07 -12.08 -33.29
C ILE A 440 -9.60 -13.42 -33.83
N ASN A 441 -8.31 -13.53 -34.16
CA ASN A 441 -7.72 -14.80 -34.58
C ASN A 441 -7.52 -15.71 -33.36
N ILE A 442 -7.98 -16.96 -33.46
CA ILE A 442 -7.83 -17.94 -32.37
C ILE A 442 -6.41 -18.51 -32.37
N PHE A 443 -5.80 -18.68 -33.55
CA PHE A 443 -4.46 -19.26 -33.73
C PHE A 443 -3.56 -18.36 -34.60
N LYS A 444 -2.24 -18.40 -34.34
CA LYS A 444 -1.25 -17.84 -35.27
C LYS A 444 -1.16 -18.80 -36.46
N LYS A 445 -1.27 -18.28 -37.69
CA LYS A 445 -1.25 -19.06 -38.95
C LYS A 445 -0.13 -20.11 -38.94
N GLN A 446 -0.49 -21.38 -39.08
CA GLN A 446 0.13 -22.35 -40.00
C GLN A 446 -0.60 -23.72 -39.96
N ASN A 447 -0.79 -24.24 -41.19
CA ASN A 447 -1.08 -25.60 -41.62
C ASN A 447 -2.30 -26.36 -41.07
N SER A 448 -3.28 -26.43 -41.97
CA SER A 448 -4.37 -27.40 -42.08
C SER A 448 -4.03 -28.80 -41.57
N SER A 449 -4.83 -29.28 -40.62
CA SER A 449 -5.35 -30.67 -40.52
C SER A 449 -5.71 -31.15 -39.10
N LYS A 450 -5.73 -30.29 -38.06
CA LYS A 450 -6.22 -30.69 -36.74
C LYS A 450 -7.11 -29.63 -36.07
N PHE A 451 -8.32 -29.47 -36.59
CA PHE A 451 -9.49 -29.01 -35.82
C PHE A 451 -10.00 -30.10 -34.84
N GLN A 452 -9.14 -31.05 -34.46
CA GLN A 452 -9.49 -32.10 -33.52
C GLN A 452 -9.78 -31.45 -32.16
N GLU A 453 -11.07 -31.34 -31.88
CA GLU A 453 -11.67 -31.20 -30.55
C GLU A 453 -11.38 -29.88 -29.81
N LEU A 454 -11.64 -28.74 -30.46
CA LEU A 454 -11.85 -27.49 -29.72
C LEU A 454 -13.11 -27.59 -28.87
N LYS A 455 -12.93 -27.58 -27.55
CA LYS A 455 -14.02 -27.55 -26.58
C LYS A 455 -14.28 -26.12 -26.15
N TRP A 456 -15.53 -25.79 -25.90
CA TRP A 456 -15.94 -24.45 -25.56
C TRP A 456 -17.03 -24.45 -24.50
N LYS A 457 -17.09 -23.36 -23.72
CA LYS A 457 -18.10 -23.13 -22.70
C LYS A 457 -18.30 -21.64 -22.51
N ILE A 458 -19.56 -21.22 -22.35
CA ILE A 458 -19.86 -19.86 -21.88
C ILE A 458 -19.69 -19.86 -20.37
N LEU A 459 -19.05 -18.82 -19.87
CA LEU A 459 -18.91 -18.56 -18.44
C LEU A 459 -19.99 -17.55 -18.02
N ASN A 460 -20.28 -17.48 -16.72
CA ASN A 460 -21.36 -16.65 -16.14
C ASN A 460 -21.42 -15.17 -16.60
N ASN A 461 -20.31 -14.61 -17.07
CA ASN A 461 -20.25 -13.24 -17.56
C ASN A 461 -20.32 -13.11 -19.11
N ASN A 462 -20.79 -14.15 -19.80
CA ASN A 462 -20.75 -14.29 -21.26
C ASN A 462 -19.36 -14.39 -21.87
N ALA A 463 -18.29 -14.52 -21.07
CA ALA A 463 -16.98 -14.83 -21.61
C ALA A 463 -16.97 -16.23 -22.23
N LEU A 464 -16.15 -16.41 -23.27
CA LEU A 464 -16.00 -17.68 -23.95
C LEU A 464 -14.68 -18.33 -23.54
N ALA A 465 -14.75 -19.46 -22.85
CA ALA A 465 -13.60 -20.33 -22.64
C ALA A 465 -13.44 -21.29 -23.82
N LEU A 466 -12.24 -21.34 -24.39
CA LEU A 466 -11.84 -22.28 -25.44
C LEU A 466 -10.69 -23.15 -24.93
N LEU A 467 -10.83 -24.46 -25.07
CA LEU A 467 -9.83 -25.46 -24.71
C LEU A 467 -9.40 -26.24 -25.96
N ASP A 468 -8.09 -26.26 -26.20
CA ASP A 468 -7.41 -27.22 -27.07
C ASP A 468 -6.53 -28.16 -26.24
N ASN A 469 -5.92 -29.17 -26.87
CA ASN A 469 -5.12 -30.19 -26.17
C ASN A 469 -3.99 -29.63 -25.28
N LYS A 470 -3.50 -28.42 -25.56
CA LYS A 470 -2.35 -27.82 -24.89
C LYS A 470 -2.64 -26.45 -24.29
N THR A 471 -3.77 -25.84 -24.60
CA THR A 471 -4.04 -24.43 -24.28
C THR A 471 -5.50 -24.22 -23.90
N ILE A 472 -5.72 -23.47 -22.83
CA ILE A 472 -7.01 -22.85 -22.55
C ILE A 472 -6.89 -21.33 -22.75
N LYS A 473 -7.91 -20.72 -23.35
CA LYS A 473 -8.02 -19.28 -23.56
C LYS A 473 -9.41 -18.80 -23.16
N ILE A 474 -9.48 -17.67 -22.47
CA ILE A 474 -10.74 -17.02 -22.13
C ILE A 474 -10.83 -15.70 -22.89
N PHE A 475 -11.92 -15.53 -23.61
CA PHE A 475 -12.20 -14.35 -24.42
C PHE A 475 -13.38 -13.60 -23.83
N GLU A 476 -13.27 -12.27 -23.81
CA GLU A 476 -14.34 -11.39 -23.37
C GLU A 476 -14.62 -10.35 -24.46
N TYR A 477 -15.89 -10.01 -24.64
CA TYR A 477 -16.32 -8.98 -25.57
C TYR A 477 -16.51 -7.66 -24.81
N ASN A 478 -15.79 -6.63 -25.21
CA ASN A 478 -15.94 -5.28 -24.69
C ASN A 478 -16.98 -4.53 -25.54
N ASN A 479 -18.16 -4.30 -24.97
CA ASN A 479 -19.26 -3.61 -25.64
C ASN A 479 -18.88 -2.18 -26.03
N ASN A 480 -18.21 -1.43 -25.15
CA ASN A 480 -17.88 -0.01 -25.37
C ASN A 480 -16.88 0.21 -26.51
N LYS A 481 -15.94 -0.72 -26.67
CA LYS A 481 -14.88 -0.66 -27.70
C LYS A 481 -15.16 -1.54 -28.91
N GLU A 482 -16.30 -2.22 -28.93
CA GLU A 482 -16.67 -3.23 -29.91
C GLU A 482 -15.52 -4.19 -30.28
N SER A 483 -14.83 -4.73 -29.28
CA SER A 483 -13.62 -5.53 -29.49
C SER A 483 -13.58 -6.77 -28.61
N ILE A 484 -12.88 -7.81 -29.08
CA ILE A 484 -12.65 -9.04 -28.33
C ILE A 484 -11.27 -8.96 -27.68
N LYS A 485 -11.20 -9.18 -26.37
CA LYS A 485 -9.95 -9.26 -25.62
C LYS A 485 -9.69 -10.69 -25.15
N ILE A 486 -8.43 -11.10 -25.16
CA ILE A 486 -7.99 -12.33 -24.48
C ILE A 486 -7.72 -11.95 -23.03
N GLN A 487 -8.53 -12.46 -22.10
CA GLN A 487 -8.37 -12.20 -20.66
C GLN A 487 -7.43 -13.20 -20.00
N TYR A 488 -7.45 -14.45 -20.47
CA TYR A 488 -6.62 -15.51 -19.91
C TYR A 488 -6.06 -16.40 -21.00
N LYS A 489 -4.83 -16.87 -20.80
CA LYS A 489 -4.22 -17.92 -21.61
C LYS A 489 -3.30 -18.75 -20.75
N PHE A 490 -3.54 -20.05 -20.72
CA PHE A 490 -2.66 -21.01 -20.06
C PHE A 490 -2.31 -22.13 -21.03
N ARG A 491 -1.02 -22.43 -21.13
CA ARG A 491 -0.48 -23.41 -22.09
C ARG A 491 0.46 -24.37 -21.40
N ARG A 492 0.31 -25.67 -21.69
CA ARG A 492 1.25 -26.71 -21.25
C ARG A 492 1.67 -27.60 -22.41
N ASN A 493 2.99 -27.75 -22.58
CA ASN A 493 3.55 -28.51 -23.71
C ASN A 493 3.22 -30.01 -23.65
N SER A 494 3.13 -30.58 -22.43
CA SER A 494 2.78 -31.97 -22.16
C SER A 494 1.27 -32.27 -22.19
N GLY A 495 0.44 -31.28 -22.55
CA GLY A 495 -1.02 -31.37 -22.52
C GLY A 495 -1.61 -30.92 -21.17
N LEU A 496 -2.86 -30.47 -21.22
CA LEU A 496 -3.60 -29.95 -20.04
C LEU A 496 -4.32 -31.07 -19.30
N LYS A 497 -4.35 -30.98 -17.96
CA LYS A 497 -5.03 -31.93 -17.07
C LYS A 497 -6.05 -31.19 -16.20
N VAL A 498 -7.24 -31.76 -16.02
CA VAL A 498 -8.29 -31.16 -15.18
C VAL A 498 -7.84 -30.87 -13.74
N LYS A 499 -6.89 -31.64 -13.19
CA LYS A 499 -6.29 -31.41 -11.86
C LYS A 499 -5.62 -30.02 -11.73
N GLU A 500 -5.20 -29.40 -12.83
CA GLU A 500 -4.63 -28.04 -12.81
C GLU A 500 -5.71 -26.97 -12.56
N PHE A 501 -6.98 -27.32 -12.78
CA PHE A 501 -8.15 -26.45 -12.63
C PHE A 501 -9.06 -26.92 -11.49
N SER A 502 -8.54 -27.73 -10.56
CA SER A 502 -9.31 -28.21 -9.40
C SER A 502 -9.47 -27.16 -8.31
N GLY A 503 -8.63 -26.12 -8.32
CA GLY A 503 -8.73 -25.00 -7.38
C GLY A 503 -9.92 -24.06 -7.64
N PRO A 504 -10.16 -23.11 -6.72
CA PRO A 504 -11.20 -22.09 -6.88
C PRO A 504 -10.85 -21.01 -7.92
N ILE A 505 -9.60 -20.95 -8.38
CA ILE A 505 -9.09 -19.96 -9.33
C ILE A 505 -8.39 -20.61 -10.52
N LEU A 506 -8.20 -19.84 -11.59
CA LEU A 506 -7.43 -20.24 -12.75
C LEU A 506 -5.94 -20.43 -12.40
N PRO A 507 -5.26 -21.47 -12.92
CA PRO A 507 -3.85 -21.69 -12.65
C PRO A 507 -2.99 -20.55 -13.20
N ILE A 508 -1.99 -20.13 -12.42
CA ILE A 508 -0.99 -19.13 -12.84
C ILE A 508 0.19 -19.89 -13.44
N MET A 509 0.67 -19.45 -14.60
CA MET A 509 1.85 -20.07 -15.22
C MET A 509 3.08 -19.73 -14.37
N SER A 510 3.82 -20.75 -13.90
CA SER A 510 5.12 -20.56 -13.23
C SER A 510 6.22 -20.12 -14.21
N ASP A 511 5.94 -20.08 -15.51
CA ASP A 511 6.95 -19.99 -16.56
C ASP A 511 6.79 -18.69 -17.36
N PHE A 512 7.24 -17.58 -16.76
CA PHE A 512 7.83 -16.45 -17.49
C PHE A 512 9.37 -16.54 -17.49
N LEU A 513 9.90 -17.78 -17.48
CA LEU A 513 11.30 -18.04 -17.81
C LEU A 513 11.36 -18.50 -19.27
N ASN A 514 11.54 -17.52 -20.15
CA ASN A 514 12.41 -17.58 -21.32
C ASN A 514 12.57 -16.18 -21.90
#